data_AF-A0AAU7FF23-F1
#
_entry.id   AF-A0AAU7FF23-F1
#
_cell.length_a   1.000
_cell.length_b   1.000
_cell.length_c   1.000
_cell.angle_alpha   90.00
_cell.angle_beta   90.00
_cell.angle_gamma   90.00
#
_symmetry.space_group_name_H-M   'P 1'
#
loop_
_entity.id
_entity.type
_entity.pdbx_description
1 polymer ?
#
loop_
_entity_poly.entity_id
_entity_poly.type
_entity_poly.pdbx_seq_one_letter_code
_entity_poly.pdbx_strand_id
1 'polypeptide(L)' 'MNKMIWSIVFTLFAFVLVQNRYRLMNLILGQNQVRHFFIKWLMKIPYFRTKFIRQAF' A
#
# COMPACT_ATOMS: atom_id res chain seq x y z
N MET A 1 -9.82 3.81 25.29
CA MET A 1 -10.69 4.18 24.14
C MET A 1 -9.95 4.37 22.82
N ASN A 2 -8.83 5.10 22.78
CA ASN A 2 -8.16 5.45 21.51
C ASN A 2 -7.70 4.25 20.67
N LYS A 3 -7.21 3.15 21.28
CA LYS A 3 -6.75 1.96 20.54
C LYS A 3 -7.87 1.24 19.79
N MET A 4 -9.08 1.20 20.36
CA MET A 4 -10.22 0.51 19.75
C MET A 4 -10.77 1.30 18.56
N ILE A 5 -10.82 2.63 18.68
CA ILE A 5 -11.19 3.54 17.59
C ILE A 5 -10.17 3.42 16.45
N TRP A 6 -8.87 3.41 16.76
CA TRP A 6 -7.83 3.20 15.75
C TRP A 6 -7.95 1.85 15.04
N SER A 7 -8.28 0.79 15.76
CA SER A 7 -8.51 -0.53 15.15
C SER A 7 -9.71 -0.51 14.19
N ILE A 8 -10.82 0.11 14.60
CA ILE A 8 -12.03 0.20 13.75
C ILE A 8 -11.77 1.04 12.50
N VAL A 9 -11.09 2.18 12.66
CA VAL A 9 -10.69 3.04 11.55
C VAL A 9 -9.75 2.30 10.61
N PHE A 10 -8.77 1.56 11.13
CA PHE A 10 -7.85 0.77 10.31
C PHE A 10 -8.57 -0.33 9.53
N THR A 11 -9.52 -1.03 10.15
CA THR A 11 -10.32 -2.07 9.49
C THR A 11 -11.23 -1.49 8.42
N LEU A 12 -11.91 -0.38 8.69
CA LEU A 12 -12.75 0.32 7.70
C LEU A 12 -11.90 0.87 6.56
N PHE A 13 -10.75 1.45 6.87
CA PHE A 13 -9.79 1.91 5.88
C PHE A 13 -9.38 0.74 4.98
N ALA A 14 -8.90 -0.37 5.55
CA ALA A 14 -8.52 -1.58 4.80
C ALA A 14 -9.69 -2.15 3.96
N PHE A 15 -10.91 -2.12 4.47
CA PHE A 15 -12.10 -2.58 3.74
C PHE A 15 -12.37 -1.71 2.51
N VAL A 16 -12.34 -0.38 2.67
CA VAL A 16 -12.49 0.57 1.56
C VAL A 16 -11.33 0.44 0.57
N LEU A 17 -10.10 0.20 1.05
CA LEU A 17 -8.92 -0.06 0.21
C LEU A 17 -9.14 -1.28 -0.70
N VAL A 18 -9.69 -2.38 -0.16
CA VAL A 18 -9.94 -3.63 -0.90
C VAL A 18 -11.08 -3.47 -1.90
N GLN A 19 -12.18 -2.84 -1.50
CA GLN A 19 -13.35 -2.66 -2.37
C GLN A 19 -13.02 -1.75 -3.57
N ASN A 20 -12.21 -0.72 -3.33
CA ASN A 20 -11.75 0.21 -4.37
C ASN A 20 -10.36 -0.12 -4.90
N ARG A 21 -9.96 -1.40 -4.95
CA ARG A 21 -8.62 -1.86 -5.36
C ARG A 21 -8.04 -1.12 -6.56
N TYR A 22 -8.85 -0.89 -7.60
CA TYR A 22 -8.41 -0.22 -8.84
C TYR A 22 -8.22 1.29 -8.68
N ARG A 23 -9.15 1.97 -8.00
CA ARG A 23 -9.01 3.39 -7.64
C ARG A 23 -7.84 3.61 -6.69
N LEU A 24 -7.59 2.66 -5.81
CA LEU A 24 -6.47 2.68 -4.90
C LEU A 24 -5.15 2.54 -5.63
N MET A 25 -5.05 1.60 -6.56
CA MET A 25 -3.87 1.44 -7.39
C MET A 25 -3.64 2.71 -8.22
N ASN A 26 -4.70 3.35 -8.71
CA ASN A 26 -4.61 4.62 -9.40
C ASN A 26 -4.18 5.79 -8.50
N LEU A 27 -4.59 5.83 -7.23
CA LEU A 27 -4.10 6.82 -6.26
C LEU A 27 -2.63 6.59 -5.90
N ILE A 28 -2.25 5.34 -5.62
CA ILE A 28 -0.89 4.94 -5.26
C ILE A 28 0.07 5.19 -6.44
N LEU A 29 -0.35 4.86 -7.66
CA LEU A 29 0.49 4.99 -8.86
C LEU A 29 0.38 6.36 -9.53
N GLY A 30 -0.75 7.05 -9.38
CA GLY A 30 -1.02 8.34 -9.99
C GLY A 30 -0.38 9.52 -9.25
N GLN A 31 -0.18 9.41 -7.94
CA GLN A 31 0.50 10.45 -7.17
C GLN A 31 1.98 10.11 -6.94
N ASN A 32 2.87 10.91 -7.54
CA ASN A 32 4.30 10.61 -7.61
C ASN A 32 4.96 10.45 -6.22
N GLN A 33 4.51 11.24 -5.23
CA GLN A 33 5.00 11.16 -3.85
C GLN A 33 4.54 9.89 -3.11
N VAL A 34 3.25 9.55 -3.24
CA VAL A 34 2.67 8.34 -2.62
C VAL A 34 3.30 7.10 -3.24
N ARG A 35 3.46 7.09 -4.57
CA ARG A 35 4.16 6.04 -5.30
C ARG A 35 5.57 5.82 -4.78
N HIS A 36 6.35 6.90 -4.66
CA HIS A 36 7.74 6.83 -4.25
C HIS A 36 7.86 6.32 -2.80
N PHE A 37 7.01 6.80 -1.90
CA PHE A 37 6.97 6.31 -0.52
C PHE A 37 6.59 4.83 -0.46
N PHE A 38 5.54 4.43 -1.19
CA PHE A 38 5.05 3.06 -1.22
C PHE A 38 6.10 2.09 -1.78
N ILE A 39 6.72 2.42 -2.92
CA ILE A 39 7.78 1.60 -3.52
C ILE A 39 8.99 1.52 -2.59
N LYS A 40 9.41 2.63 -1.97
CA LYS A 40 10.55 2.64 -1.04
C LYS A 40 10.28 1.79 0.21
N TRP A 41 9.05 1.79 0.71
CA TRP A 41 8.61 0.90 1.79
C TRP A 41 8.58 -0.56 1.34
N LEU A 42 8.02 -0.84 0.17
CA LEU A 42 7.92 -2.20 -0.40
C LEU A 42 9.30 -2.81 -0.65
N MET A 43 10.25 -2.01 -1.13
CA MET A 43 11.64 -2.40 -1.39
C MET A 43 12.44 -2.71 -0.12
N LYS A 44 11.99 -2.26 1.07
CA LYS A 44 12.61 -2.68 2.34
C LYS A 44 12.32 -4.15 2.68
N ILE A 45 11.28 -4.73 2.09
CA ILE A 45 10.92 -6.13 2.33
C ILE A 45 11.69 -7.01 1.33
N PRO A 46 12.58 -7.92 1.78
CA PRO A 46 13.46 -8.68 0.90
C PRO A 46 12.69 -9.57 -0.09
N TYR A 47 11.55 -10.13 0.33
CA TYR A 47 10.70 -10.97 -0.53
C TYR A 47 10.10 -10.20 -1.73
N PHE A 48 9.59 -8.99 -1.49
CA PHE A 48 9.05 -8.16 -2.57
C PHE A 48 10.16 -7.62 -3.44
N ARG A 49 11.29 -7.19 -2.85
CA ARG A 49 12.45 -6.69 -3.58
C ARG A 49 12.96 -7.71 -4.60
N THR A 50 13.16 -8.97 -4.21
CA THR A 50 13.68 -10.00 -5.12
C THR A 50 12.69 -10.34 -6.24
N LYS A 51 11.39 -10.41 -5.93
CA LYS A 51 10.34 -10.59 -6.96
C LYS A 51 10.28 -9.42 -7.94
N PHE A 52 10.34 -8.19 -7.45
CA PHE A 52 10.30 -6.99 -8.29
C PHE A 52 11.51 -6.92 -9.22
N ILE A 53 12.73 -7.12 -8.68
CA ILE A 53 13.95 -7.12 -9.50
C ILE A 53 13.87 -8.22 -10.57
N ARG A 54 13.43 -9.44 -10.20
CA ARG A 54 13.28 -10.56 -11.14
C ARG A 54 12.21 -10.35 -12.20
N GLN A 55 11.23 -9.49 -11.96
CA GLN A 55 10.17 -9.19 -12.93
C GLN A 55 10.49 -7.98 -13.81
N ALA A 56 11.37 -7.08 -13.34
CA ALA A 56 11.77 -5.88 -14.05
C ALA A 56 12.92 -6.10 -15.05
N PHE A 57 13.73 -7.14 -14.84
CA PHE A 57 14.81 -7.60 -15.73
C PHE A 57 14.43 -8.95 -16.34
#